data_AF-A0A1M7HJW3-F1
#
_entry.id   AF-A0A1M7HJW3-F1
#
_cell.length_a   1.000
_cell.length_b   1.000
_cell.length_c   1.000
_cell.angle_alpha   90.00
_cell.angle_beta   90.00
_cell.angle_gamma   90.00
#
_symmetry.space_group_name_H-M   'P 1'
#
loop_
_entity.id
_entity.type
_entity.pdbx_description
1 polymer ?
#
loop_
_entity_poly.entity_id
_entity_poly.type
_entity_poly.pdbx_seq_one_letter_code
_entity_poly.pdbx_strand_id
1 'polypeptide(L)'
;MGKLAGIIKIEGTLDGLTFYKSQDGYMVRTKGGVSKKRIMTDPAFARTRENLSEFALNAKSGKLIRDATGVILNRAKDPKLSSRMLQLMNTIKNFDAVSTRGKRNVAAGIASEEGKQLLKGIRPTNPIFFRLT
;
A
#
# COMPACT_ATOMS: atom_id res chain seq x y z
N MET A 1 3.35 13.87 27.75
CA MET A 1 4.48 13.01 27.32
C MET A 1 5.39 12.79 28.52
N GLY A 2 5.93 11.59 28.71
CA GLY A 2 6.86 11.30 29.81
C GLY A 2 8.31 11.50 29.36
N LYS A 3 9.18 11.95 30.28
CA LYS A 3 10.63 12.00 30.07
C LYS A 3 11.29 10.80 30.77
N LEU A 4 12.26 10.15 30.13
CA LEU A 4 13.03 9.07 30.74
C LEU A 4 14.22 9.65 31.49
N ALA A 5 14.17 9.64 32.82
CA ALA A 5 15.24 10.14 33.70
C ALA A 5 16.12 8.98 34.22
N GLY A 6 16.67 8.16 33.32
CA GLY A 6 17.48 6.99 33.66
C GLY A 6 18.86 6.99 33.00
N ILE A 7 19.82 6.28 33.61
CA ILE A 7 21.19 6.12 33.09
C ILE A 7 21.19 5.22 31.84
N ILE A 8 20.23 4.29 31.77
CA ILE A 8 20.07 3.35 30.66
C ILE A 8 19.24 4.02 29.57
N LYS A 9 19.82 4.10 28.37
CA LYS A 9 19.17 4.63 27.17
C LYS A 9 18.49 3.48 26.43
N ILE A 10 17.16 3.51 26.37
CA ILE A 10 16.35 2.50 25.68
C ILE A 10 15.68 3.19 24.48
N GLU A 11 15.78 2.57 23.31
CA GLU A 11 15.06 2.99 22.11
C GLU A 11 14.29 1.78 21.57
N GLY A 12 12.99 1.94 21.31
CA GLY A 12 12.14 0.84 20.89
C GLY A 12 10.79 0.81 21.61
N THR A 13 10.02 -0.26 21.39
CA THR A 13 8.71 -0.43 22.03
C THR A 13 8.75 -1.60 23.00
N LEU A 14 8.40 -1.36 24.26
CA LEU A 14 8.29 -2.35 25.32
C LEU A 14 6.93 -2.18 26.01
N ASP A 15 6.13 -3.24 26.04
CA ASP A 15 4.83 -3.31 26.72
C ASP A 15 3.91 -2.09 26.53
N GLY A 16 3.76 -1.65 25.28
CA GLY A 16 2.91 -0.51 24.95
C GLY A 16 3.52 0.87 25.26
N LEU A 17 4.76 0.94 25.71
CA LEU A 17 5.56 2.17 25.81
C LEU A 17 6.58 2.20 24.67
N THR A 18 6.60 3.28 23.90
CA THR A 18 7.62 3.56 22.88
C THR A 18 8.59 4.59 23.43
N PHE A 19 9.86 4.20 23.50
CA PHE A 19 10.99 5.03 23.91
C PHE A 19 11.69 5.55 22.66
N TYR A 20 11.92 6.86 22.60
CA TYR A 20 12.57 7.51 21.46
C TYR A 20 13.34 8.75 21.89
N LYS A 21 14.33 9.14 21.10
CA LYS A 21 15.11 10.36 21.32
C LYS A 21 14.46 11.56 20.63
N SER A 22 14.25 12.64 21.37
CA SER A 22 13.79 13.93 20.87
C SER A 22 14.88 15.01 21.11
N GLN A 23 14.64 16.23 20.63
CA GLN A 23 15.50 17.39 20.92
C GLN A 23 15.58 17.67 22.42
N ASP A 24 14.50 17.41 23.16
CA ASP A 24 14.40 17.61 24.62
C ASP A 24 14.90 16.41 25.45
N GLY A 25 15.57 15.43 24.82
CA GLY A 25 16.10 14.23 25.46
C GLY A 25 15.29 12.96 25.19
N TYR A 26 15.46 11.94 26.03
CA TYR A 26 14.77 10.66 25.89
C TYR A 26 13.32 10.78 26.36
N MET A 27 12.38 10.49 25.44
CA MET A 27 10.95 10.61 25.66
C MET A 27 10.28 9.24 25.62
N VAL A 28 9.20 9.11 26.39
CA VAL A 28 8.35 7.93 26.42
C VAL A 28 6.93 8.34 26.05
N ARG A 29 6.35 7.59 25.11
CA ARG A 29 4.93 7.68 24.78
C ARG A 29 4.27 6.32 24.96
N THR A 30 3.03 6.30 25.43
CA THR A 30 2.19 5.12 25.29
C THR A 30 1.84 4.92 23.82
N LYS A 31 1.55 3.68 23.45
CA LYS A 31 1.09 3.31 22.11
C LYS A 31 -0.20 4.08 21.81
N GLY A 32 -0.07 5.14 21.01
CA GLY A 32 -1.21 5.88 20.48
C GLY A 32 -1.95 5.08 19.41
N GLY A 33 -3.21 5.45 19.18
CA GLY A 33 -4.04 4.89 18.13
C GLY A 33 -4.93 3.72 18.56
N VAL A 34 -5.66 3.20 17.59
CA VAL A 34 -6.69 2.18 17.80
C VAL A 34 -6.02 0.79 17.88
N SER A 35 -6.42 -0.04 18.84
CA SER A 35 -5.85 -1.40 18.97
C SER A 35 -6.21 -2.28 17.76
N LYS A 36 -5.32 -3.22 17.38
CA LYS A 36 -5.59 -4.18 16.30
C LYS A 36 -6.88 -4.97 16.55
N LYS A 37 -7.10 -5.41 17.80
CA LYS A 37 -8.32 -6.13 18.20
C LYS A 37 -9.55 -5.28 17.86
N ARG A 38 -9.55 -4.00 18.25
CA ARG A 38 -10.65 -3.07 17.94
C ARG A 38 -10.85 -2.90 16.44
N ILE A 39 -9.80 -2.69 15.65
CA ILE A 39 -9.92 -2.59 14.18
C ILE A 39 -10.57 -3.85 13.59
N MET A 40 -10.26 -5.03 14.13
CA MET A 40 -10.79 -6.30 13.64
C MET A 40 -12.23 -6.58 14.07
N THR A 41 -12.65 -6.14 15.26
CA THR A 41 -13.95 -6.50 15.84
C THR A 41 -14.99 -5.38 15.79
N ASP A 42 -14.58 -4.13 15.89
CA ASP A 42 -15.48 -2.98 16.05
C ASP A 42 -16.20 -2.69 14.70
N PRO A 43 -17.54 -2.58 14.70
CA PRO A 43 -18.33 -2.24 13.50
C PRO A 43 -17.91 -0.92 12.85
N ALA A 44 -17.43 0.07 13.62
CA ALA A 44 -16.99 1.36 13.09
C ALA A 44 -15.84 1.22 12.08
N PHE A 45 -15.06 0.14 12.17
CA PHE A 45 -13.93 -0.15 11.29
C PHE A 45 -14.27 -1.12 10.15
N ALA A 46 -15.55 -1.46 9.93
CA ALA A 46 -15.97 -2.36 8.84
C ALA A 46 -15.45 -1.89 7.48
N ARG A 47 -15.62 -0.59 7.16
CA ARG A 47 -15.12 0.02 5.92
C ARG A 47 -13.60 0.01 5.80
N THR A 48 -12.89 0.18 6.92
CA THR A 48 -11.42 0.08 6.96
C THR A 48 -10.97 -1.33 6.59
N ARG A 49 -11.63 -2.36 7.12
CA ARG A 49 -11.32 -3.77 6.81
C ARG A 49 -11.61 -4.12 5.35
N GLU A 50 -12.74 -3.67 4.83
CA GLU A 50 -13.08 -3.83 3.41
C GLU A 50 -12.00 -3.22 2.50
N ASN A 51 -11.62 -1.98 2.77
CA ASN A 51 -10.59 -1.29 1.98
C ASN A 51 -9.22 -1.99 2.11
N LEU A 52 -8.85 -2.47 3.30
CA LEU A 52 -7.61 -3.19 3.54
C LEU A 52 -7.54 -4.49 2.73
N SER A 53 -8.62 -5.26 2.73
CA SER A 53 -8.77 -6.50 1.96
C SER A 53 -8.57 -6.24 0.46
N GLU A 54 -9.30 -5.27 -0.08
CA GLU A 54 -9.22 -4.89 -1.49
C GLU A 54 -7.82 -4.33 -1.85
N PHE A 55 -7.23 -3.50 -0.99
CA PHE A 55 -5.91 -2.90 -1.23
C PHE A 55 -4.79 -3.95 -1.30
N ALA A 56 -4.83 -4.95 -0.41
CA ALA A 56 -3.84 -6.03 -0.40
C ALA A 56 -3.87 -6.84 -1.71
N LEU A 57 -5.08 -7.15 -2.20
CA LEU A 57 -5.27 -7.82 -3.49
C LEU A 57 -4.76 -6.96 -4.64
N ASN A 58 -5.10 -5.67 -4.66
CA ASN A 58 -4.68 -4.74 -5.71
C ASN A 58 -3.15 -4.60 -5.77
N ALA A 59 -2.48 -4.52 -4.62
CA ALA A 59 -1.02 -4.51 -4.54
C ALA A 59 -0.41 -5.80 -5.11
N LYS A 60 -0.99 -6.95 -4.81
CA LYS A 60 -0.55 -8.25 -5.34
C LYS A 60 -0.74 -8.33 -6.86
N SER A 61 -1.88 -7.88 -7.39
CA SER A 61 -2.13 -7.81 -8.84
C SER A 61 -1.13 -6.90 -9.54
N GLY A 62 -0.86 -5.72 -8.97
CA GLY A 62 0.13 -4.79 -9.53
C GLY A 62 1.56 -5.34 -9.51
N LYS A 63 1.92 -6.12 -8.47
CA LYS A 63 3.19 -6.85 -8.43
C LYS A 63 3.24 -7.91 -9.54
N LEU A 64 2.18 -8.72 -9.68
CA LEU A 64 2.11 -9.78 -10.69
C LEU A 64 2.34 -9.25 -12.10
N ILE A 65 1.72 -8.13 -12.46
CA ILE A 65 1.91 -7.51 -13.78
C ILE A 65 3.36 -7.04 -13.95
N ARG A 66 3.95 -6.39 -12.94
CA ARG A 66 5.34 -5.93 -13.00
C ARG A 66 6.33 -7.09 -13.10
N ASP A 67 6.08 -8.18 -12.39
CA ASP A 67 6.91 -9.39 -12.46
C ASP A 67 6.82 -10.00 -13.87
N ALA A 68 5.62 -10.12 -14.43
CA ALA A 68 5.39 -10.64 -15.79
C ALA A 68 6.01 -9.77 -16.90
N THR A 69 6.08 -8.44 -16.68
CA THR A 69 6.62 -7.47 -17.65
C THR A 69 8.02 -6.96 -17.29
N GLY A 70 8.66 -7.56 -16.29
CA GLY A 70 9.89 -7.06 -15.67
C GLY A 70 11.05 -6.87 -16.65
N VAL A 71 11.20 -7.76 -17.62
CA VAL A 71 12.24 -7.68 -18.67
C VAL A 71 12.15 -6.36 -19.46
N ILE A 72 10.93 -5.91 -19.76
CA ILE A 72 10.66 -4.68 -20.52
C ILE A 72 10.81 -3.46 -19.59
N LEU A 73 10.24 -3.55 -18.39
CA LEU A 73 10.18 -2.43 -17.43
C LEU A 73 11.54 -2.09 -16.82
N ASN A 74 12.42 -3.07 -16.64
CA ASN A 74 13.76 -2.87 -16.08
C ASN A 74 14.59 -1.89 -16.92
N ARG A 75 14.33 -1.79 -18.23
CA ARG A 75 14.98 -0.82 -19.11
C ARG A 75 14.50 0.61 -18.88
N ALA A 76 13.25 0.80 -18.47
CA ALA A 76 12.67 2.12 -18.24
C ALA A 76 13.17 2.80 -16.95
N LYS A 77 13.69 2.01 -15.99
CA LYS A 77 14.22 2.47 -14.69
C LYS A 77 13.30 3.48 -13.98
N ASP A 78 11.99 3.25 -14.00
CA ASP A 78 10.99 4.18 -13.45
C ASP A 78 10.73 3.88 -11.96
N PRO A 79 11.19 4.74 -11.02
CA PRO A 79 11.02 4.52 -9.58
C PRO A 79 9.57 4.67 -9.11
N LYS A 80 8.71 5.35 -9.87
CA LYS A 80 7.30 5.59 -9.54
C LYS A 80 6.36 4.55 -10.16
N LEU A 81 6.89 3.59 -10.92
CA LEU A 81 6.07 2.59 -11.59
C LEU A 81 5.24 1.75 -10.60
N SER A 82 5.81 1.36 -9.47
CA SER A 82 5.11 0.54 -8.47
C SER A 82 3.89 1.25 -7.90
N SER A 83 4.02 2.52 -7.52
CA SER A 83 2.91 3.30 -6.95
C SER A 83 1.83 3.60 -7.98
N ARG A 84 2.21 3.93 -9.22
CA ARG A 84 1.26 4.14 -10.32
C ARG A 84 0.51 2.86 -10.68
N MET A 85 1.20 1.72 -10.69
CA MET A 85 0.56 0.43 -10.92
C MET A 85 -0.46 0.12 -9.83
N LEU A 86 -0.12 0.35 -8.55
CA LEU A 86 -1.05 0.20 -7.44
C LEU A 86 -2.29 1.11 -7.58
N GLN A 87 -2.09 2.39 -7.93
CA GLN A 87 -3.18 3.33 -8.18
C GLN A 87 -4.10 2.83 -9.30
N LEU A 88 -3.51 2.35 -10.40
CA LEU A 88 -4.25 1.79 -11.52
C LEU A 88 -5.08 0.57 -11.10
N MET A 89 -4.49 -0.39 -10.36
CA MET A 89 -5.21 -1.56 -9.86
C MET A 89 -6.36 -1.15 -8.93
N ASN A 90 -6.16 -0.12 -8.10
CA ASN A 90 -7.22 0.46 -7.26
C ASN A 90 -8.39 1.00 -8.08
N THR A 91 -8.11 1.67 -9.20
CA THR A 91 -9.13 2.20 -10.11
C THR A 91 -9.85 1.06 -10.85
N ILE A 92 -9.11 0.11 -11.40
CA ILE A 92 -9.65 -1.04 -12.15
C ILE A 92 -10.59 -1.88 -11.28
N LYS A 93 -10.24 -2.11 -10.00
CA LYS A 93 -11.08 -2.84 -9.05
C LYS A 93 -12.48 -2.22 -8.89
N ASN A 94 -12.66 -0.92 -9.15
CA ASN A 94 -13.98 -0.30 -9.04
C ASN A 94 -14.95 -0.70 -10.17
N PHE A 95 -14.45 -1.28 -11.27
CA PHE A 95 -15.27 -1.81 -12.36
C PHE A 95 -15.71 -3.27 -12.12
N ASP A 96 -15.34 -3.87 -10.98
CA ASP A 96 -15.91 -5.15 -10.56
C ASP A 96 -17.36 -4.94 -10.10
N ALA A 97 -18.30 -5.27 -10.98
CA ALA A 97 -19.74 -5.20 -10.73
C ALA A 97 -20.32 -6.49 -10.11
N VAL A 98 -19.51 -7.56 -9.99
CA VAL A 98 -19.97 -8.88 -9.55
C VAL A 98 -19.76 -9.05 -8.05
N SER A 99 -18.62 -8.59 -7.53
CA SER A 99 -18.27 -8.80 -6.13
C SER A 99 -18.84 -7.73 -5.21
N THR A 100 -19.23 -8.13 -4.00
CA THR A 100 -19.58 -7.19 -2.93
C THR A 100 -18.37 -6.36 -2.50
N ARG A 101 -18.62 -5.17 -1.94
CA ARG A 101 -17.56 -4.34 -1.34
C ARG A 101 -16.75 -5.13 -0.30
N GLY A 102 -15.44 -4.87 -0.26
CA GLY A 102 -14.46 -5.61 0.55
C GLY A 102 -13.95 -6.90 -0.09
N LYS A 103 -14.62 -7.38 -1.14
CA LYS A 103 -14.27 -8.59 -1.90
C LYS A 103 -14.03 -8.32 -3.38
N ARG A 104 -14.15 -7.06 -3.83
CA ARG A 104 -13.87 -6.68 -5.21
C ARG A 104 -12.42 -6.95 -5.57
N ASN A 105 -12.21 -7.39 -6.79
CA ASN A 105 -10.89 -7.77 -7.26
C ASN A 105 -10.60 -7.24 -8.67
N VAL A 106 -9.31 -7.09 -8.94
CA VAL A 106 -8.82 -6.57 -10.22
C VAL A 106 -9.20 -7.48 -11.39
N ALA A 107 -9.22 -8.80 -11.21
CA ALA A 107 -9.49 -9.74 -12.30
C ALA A 107 -10.90 -9.55 -12.88
N ALA A 108 -11.91 -9.44 -12.00
CA ALA A 108 -13.27 -9.10 -12.41
C ALA A 108 -13.36 -7.68 -12.99
N GLY A 109 -12.62 -6.71 -12.42
CA GLY A 109 -12.55 -5.36 -12.97
C GLY A 109 -11.99 -5.30 -14.40
N ILE A 110 -10.96 -6.09 -14.72
CA ILE A 110 -10.38 -6.19 -16.07
C ILE A 110 -11.31 -6.90 -17.07
N ALA A 111 -12.30 -7.66 -16.60
CA ALA A 111 -13.28 -8.27 -17.52
C ALA A 111 -14.15 -7.21 -18.22
N SER A 112 -14.38 -6.06 -17.58
CA SER A 112 -15.09 -4.92 -18.15
C SER A 112 -14.30 -4.23 -19.27
N GLU A 113 -15.00 -3.61 -20.22
CA GLU A 113 -14.36 -2.89 -21.32
C GLU A 113 -13.62 -1.64 -20.81
N GLU A 114 -14.19 -0.94 -19.83
CA GLU A 114 -13.59 0.24 -19.18
C GLU A 114 -12.31 -0.14 -18.44
N GLY A 115 -12.32 -1.27 -17.71
CA GLY A 115 -11.15 -1.78 -17.01
C GLY A 115 -10.00 -2.14 -17.95
N LYS A 116 -10.30 -2.72 -19.12
CA LYS A 116 -9.30 -3.01 -20.17
C LYS A 116 -8.70 -1.73 -20.75
N GLN A 117 -9.52 -0.71 -20.98
CA GLN A 117 -9.04 0.56 -21.54
C GLN A 117 -8.00 1.23 -20.64
N LEU A 118 -8.18 1.14 -19.32
CA LEU A 118 -7.23 1.70 -18.35
C LEU A 118 -5.83 1.08 -18.42
N LEU A 119 -5.70 -0.18 -18.83
CA LEU A 119 -4.40 -0.84 -19.00
C LEU A 119 -3.63 -0.32 -20.23
N LYS A 120 -4.34 0.18 -21.27
CA LYS A 120 -3.70 0.69 -22.49
C LYS A 120 -2.96 2.01 -22.28
N GLY A 121 -3.29 2.74 -21.21
CA GLY A 121 -2.69 4.05 -20.90
C GLY A 121 -1.35 4.00 -20.16
N ILE A 122 -0.82 2.82 -19.82
CA ILE A 122 0.38 2.70 -19.00
C ILE A 122 1.62 3.12 -19.82
N ARG A 123 2.12 4.32 -19.56
CA ARG A 123 3.40 4.80 -20.10
C ARG A 123 4.43 4.97 -18.98
N PRO A 124 5.66 4.46 -19.12
CA PRO A 124 6.75 4.80 -18.21
C PRO A 124 6.97 6.31 -18.20
N THR A 125 7.31 6.91 -17.06
CA THR A 125 7.56 8.37 -17.01
C THR A 125 8.86 8.75 -17.71
N ASN A 126 9.77 7.79 -17.85
CA ASN A 126 10.98 7.95 -18.64
C ASN A 126 10.71 7.37 -20.04
N PRO A 127 10.84 8.14 -21.13
CA PRO A 127 10.75 7.56 -22.47
C PRO A 127 11.73 6.38 -22.56
N ILE A 128 11.22 5.22 -22.97
CA ILE A 128 12.08 4.08 -23.34
C ILE A 128 12.82 4.54 -24.60
N PHE A 129 13.95 5.23 -24.41
CA PHE A 129 14.90 5.44 -25.48
C PHE A 129 15.44 4.07 -25.84
N PHE A 130 14.91 3.49 -26.92
CA PHE A 130 15.65 2.49 -27.69
C PHE A 130 16.91 3.19 -28.21
N ARG A 131 17.97 3.23 -27.41
CA ARG A 131 19.31 3.33 -27.96
C ARG A 131 19.59 1.98 -28.61
N LEU A 132 19.30 1.90 -29.90
CA LEU A 132 19.92 0.92 -30.78
C LEU A 132 21.42 1.28 -30.79
N THR A 133 22.20 0.49 -30.07
CA THR A 133 23.64 0.35 -30.24
C THR A 133 23.91 -1.10 -30.55
#